data_AF-A0A7Y3NJE3-F1
#
_entry.id   AF-A0A7Y3NJE3-F1
#
_cell.length_a   1.000
_cell.length_b   1.000
_cell.length_c   1.000
_cell.angle_alpha   90.00
_cell.angle_beta   90.00
_cell.angle_gamma   90.00
#
_symmetry.space_group_name_H-M   'P 1'
#
loop_
_entity.id
_entity.type
_entity.pdbx_description
1 polymer ?
#
loop_
_entity_poly.entity_id
_entity_poly.type
_entity_poly.pdbx_seq_one_letter_code
_entity_poly.pdbx_strand_id
1 'polypeptide(L)'
;LPPARVQGYFNVWPTFARDQWETLALEEPEYRCLPPSPAAIDRMLETMRWMLWLEVEQRHLLWMRAAQYDWQDIARRFGCCRTTAWRRWQKALQRVADELHGGKHETNQNRVGQP
;
A
#
# COMPACT_ATOMS: atom_id res chain seq x y z
N LEU A 1 -14.99 -48.64 -23.89
CA LEU A 1 -15.64 -47.40 -23.36
C LEU A 1 -15.02 -47.08 -22.01
N PRO A 2 -14.70 -45.82 -21.67
CA PRO A 2 -14.18 -45.50 -20.34
C PRO A 2 -15.29 -45.67 -19.30
N PRO A 3 -14.98 -46.08 -18.06
CA PRO A 3 -16.01 -46.35 -17.05
C PRO A 3 -16.67 -45.06 -16.57
N ALA A 4 -17.99 -45.12 -16.39
CA ALA A 4 -18.78 -44.02 -15.85
C ALA A 4 -18.34 -43.71 -14.41
N ARG A 5 -17.90 -42.48 -14.15
CA ARG A 5 -17.74 -41.99 -12.78
C ARG A 5 -19.07 -41.42 -12.33
N VAL A 6 -19.54 -41.85 -11.16
CA VAL A 6 -20.68 -41.23 -10.47
C VAL A 6 -20.30 -39.78 -10.20
N GLN A 7 -21.11 -38.85 -10.72
CA GLN A 7 -21.01 -37.44 -10.39
C GLN A 7 -21.25 -37.29 -8.89
N GLY A 8 -20.18 -37.04 -8.14
CA GLY A 8 -20.25 -36.79 -6.69
C GLY A 8 -21.19 -35.63 -6.38
N TYR A 9 -21.82 -35.67 -5.21
CA TYR A 9 -22.82 -34.70 -4.73
C TYR A 9 -22.36 -33.26 -5.00
N PHE A 10 -22.99 -32.63 -6.00
CA PHE A 10 -22.87 -31.21 -6.28
C PHE A 10 -23.76 -30.47 -5.28
N ASN A 11 -23.18 -29.92 -4.22
CA ASN A 11 -23.93 -29.13 -3.24
C ASN A 11 -24.19 -27.73 -3.82
N VAL A 12 -25.46 -27.46 -4.15
CA VAL A 12 -25.97 -26.14 -4.61
C VAL A 12 -26.31 -25.19 -3.45
N TRP A 13 -26.07 -25.60 -2.22
CA TRP A 13 -26.35 -24.75 -1.06
C TRP A 13 -25.28 -23.66 -0.92
N PRO A 14 -25.66 -22.37 -0.84
CA PRO A 14 -24.72 -21.33 -0.46
C PRO A 14 -24.15 -21.64 0.92
N THR A 15 -22.89 -21.29 1.16
CA THR A 15 -22.24 -21.44 2.46
C THR A 15 -23.13 -20.78 3.52
N PHE A 16 -23.70 -21.58 4.42
CA PHE A 16 -24.51 -21.07 5.52
C PHE A 16 -23.70 -20.04 6.31
N ALA A 17 -24.24 -18.83 6.50
CA ALA A 17 -23.72 -17.90 7.48
C ALA A 17 -23.93 -18.52 8.85
N ARG A 18 -22.88 -19.16 9.38
CA ARG A 18 -22.91 -19.80 10.69
C ARG A 18 -22.97 -18.74 11.77
N ASP A 19 -23.74 -19.01 12.82
CA ASP A 19 -23.79 -18.13 13.96
C ASP A 19 -22.43 -18.10 14.68
N GLN A 20 -22.20 -17.03 15.43
CA GLN A 20 -20.92 -16.73 16.10
C GLN A 20 -20.45 -17.88 17.01
N TRP A 21 -21.39 -18.59 17.63
CA TRP A 21 -21.13 -19.72 18.53
C TRP A 21 -20.78 -21.03 17.81
N GLU A 22 -21.14 -21.18 16.52
CA GLU A 22 -20.72 -22.31 15.69
C GLU A 22 -19.32 -22.13 15.09
N THR A 23 -18.89 -20.87 14.94
CA THR A 23 -17.58 -20.50 14.37
C THR A 23 -16.47 -20.59 15.42
N LEU A 24 -16.78 -20.41 16.70
CA LEU A 24 -15.87 -20.56 17.84
C LEU A 24 -15.24 -21.97 17.98
N ALA A 25 -15.89 -22.99 17.41
CA ALA A 25 -15.40 -24.39 17.44
C ALA A 25 -14.57 -24.79 16.20
N LEU A 26 -14.54 -23.94 15.16
CA LEU A 26 -13.63 -24.10 14.03
C LEU A 26 -12.35 -23.28 14.28
N GLU A 27 -11.24 -23.74 13.70
CA GLU A 27 -9.90 -23.14 13.78
C GLU A 27 -9.91 -21.61 13.65
N GLU A 28 -8.92 -20.98 14.29
CA GLU A 28 -8.73 -19.51 14.35
C GLU A 28 -9.10 -18.86 13.01
N PRO A 29 -10.04 -17.90 13.00
CA PRO A 29 -10.48 -17.29 11.76
C PRO A 29 -9.27 -16.69 11.05
N GLU A 30 -8.97 -17.16 9.83
CA GLU A 30 -7.98 -16.54 8.95
C GLU A 30 -8.36 -15.06 8.83
N TYR A 31 -7.64 -14.19 9.53
CA TYR A 31 -7.94 -12.76 9.52
C TYR A 31 -7.55 -12.20 8.15
N ARG A 32 -8.49 -12.22 7.22
CA ARG A 32 -8.34 -11.53 5.94
C ARG A 32 -8.64 -10.07 6.17
N CYS A 33 -7.65 -9.21 5.91
CA CYS A 33 -7.90 -7.78 5.84
C CYS A 33 -9.08 -7.53 4.89
N LEU A 34 -10.08 -6.78 5.38
CA LEU A 34 -11.17 -6.31 4.54
C LEU A 34 -10.58 -5.63 3.29
N PRO A 35 -11.23 -5.78 2.12
CA PRO A 35 -10.78 -5.08 0.93
C PRO A 35 -10.72 -3.57 1.22
N PRO A 36 -9.69 -2.85 0.72
CA PRO A 36 -9.55 -1.43 0.98
C PRO A 36 -10.76 -0.67 0.42
N SER A 37 -11.19 0.36 1.14
CA SER A 37 -12.26 1.23 0.64
C SER A 37 -11.81 1.96 -0.63
N PRO A 38 -12.73 2.36 -1.53
CA PRO A 38 -12.39 3.13 -2.72
C PRO A 38 -11.53 4.38 -2.40
N ALA A 39 -11.88 5.12 -1.35
CA ALA A 39 -11.11 6.27 -0.90
C ALA A 39 -9.69 5.91 -0.37
N ALA A 40 -9.49 4.70 0.15
CA ALA A 40 -8.15 4.21 0.48
C ALA A 40 -7.32 3.91 -0.78
N ILE A 41 -7.96 3.36 -1.82
CA ILE A 41 -7.32 3.11 -3.12
C ILE A 41 -6.91 4.43 -3.77
N ASP A 42 -7.79 5.44 -3.77
CA ASP A 42 -7.48 6.75 -4.37
C ASP A 42 -6.27 7.42 -3.70
N ARG A 43 -6.23 7.42 -2.36
CA ARG A 43 -5.08 7.95 -1.60
C ARG A 43 -3.79 7.18 -1.88
N MET A 44 -3.88 5.85 -2.02
CA MET A 44 -2.74 5.03 -2.41
C MET A 44 -2.23 5.42 -3.80
N LEU A 45 -3.12 5.53 -4.80
CA LEU A 45 -2.76 5.91 -6.17
C LEU A 45 -2.16 7.33 -6.23
N GLU A 46 -2.69 8.25 -5.43
CA GLU A 46 -2.12 9.59 -5.29
C GLU A 46 -0.70 9.52 -4.72
N THR A 47 -0.47 8.74 -3.67
CA THR A 47 0.86 8.55 -3.08
C THR A 47 1.83 7.90 -4.08
N MET A 48 1.36 6.96 -4.91
CA MET A 48 2.15 6.36 -5.99
C MET A 48 2.61 7.39 -7.03
N ARG A 49 1.79 8.41 -7.33
CA ARG A 49 2.20 9.50 -8.23
C ARG A 49 3.33 10.33 -7.65
N TRP A 50 3.30 10.62 -6.35
CA TRP A 50 4.38 11.38 -5.70
C TRP A 50 5.72 10.67 -5.79
N MET A 51 5.71 9.32 -5.75
CA MET A 51 6.94 8.53 -5.88
C MET A 51 7.65 8.75 -7.22
N LEU A 52 6.93 9.13 -8.28
CA LEU A 52 7.51 9.34 -9.60
C LEU A 52 8.51 10.51 -9.64
N TRP A 53 8.38 11.50 -8.76
CA TRP A 53 9.29 12.65 -8.69
C TRP A 53 10.65 12.31 -8.08
N LEU A 54 10.75 11.20 -7.35
CA LEU A 54 11.98 10.77 -6.70
C LEU A 54 12.83 9.88 -7.59
N GLU A 55 14.12 9.85 -7.30
CA GLU A 55 15.06 8.89 -7.88
C GLU A 55 14.80 7.47 -7.33
N VAL A 56 15.24 6.45 -8.07
CA VAL A 56 15.01 5.03 -7.73
C VAL A 56 15.53 4.69 -6.33
N GLU A 57 16.73 5.17 -5.98
CA GLU A 57 17.32 4.94 -4.65
C GLU A 57 16.44 5.52 -3.52
N GLN A 58 15.90 6.73 -3.73
CA GLN A 58 15.04 7.42 -2.77
C GLN A 58 13.68 6.72 -2.62
N ARG A 59 13.13 6.16 -3.71
CA ARG A 59 11.90 5.35 -3.66
C ARG A 59 12.09 4.10 -2.82
N HIS A 60 13.19 3.37 -3.02
CA HIS A 60 13.51 2.19 -2.20
C HIS A 60 13.64 2.55 -0.72
N LEU A 61 14.25 3.69 -0.40
CA LEU A 61 14.39 4.18 0.96
C LEU A 61 13.03 4.47 1.61
N LEU A 62 12.14 5.16 0.89
CA LEU A 62 10.78 5.45 1.37
C LEU A 62 9.95 4.18 1.55
N TRP A 63 10.03 3.23 0.62
CA TRP A 63 9.30 1.97 0.72
C TRP A 63 9.76 1.08 1.85
N MET A 64 11.05 1.00 2.13
CA MET A 64 11.51 0.32 3.34
C MET A 64 11.04 1.03 4.59
N ARG A 65 11.03 2.37 4.61
CA ARG A 65 10.53 3.08 5.79
C ARG A 65 9.02 2.90 6.00
N ALA A 66 8.23 2.86 4.92
CA ALA A 66 6.79 2.62 4.95
C ALA A 66 6.45 1.19 5.36
N ALA A 67 7.26 0.22 4.94
CA ALA A 67 7.19 -1.18 5.39
C ALA A 67 7.78 -1.39 6.81
N GLN A 68 8.03 -0.30 7.55
CA GLN A 68 8.47 -0.31 8.95
C GLN A 68 9.81 -1.02 9.19
N TYR A 69 10.73 -1.00 8.22
CA TYR A 69 12.09 -1.49 8.45
C TYR A 69 12.84 -0.60 9.44
N ASP A 70 13.67 -1.23 10.27
CA ASP A 70 14.55 -0.53 11.20
C ASP A 70 15.64 0.23 10.46
N TRP A 71 16.04 1.37 11.02
CA TRP A 71 17.09 2.20 10.42
C TRP A 71 18.44 1.47 10.27
N GLN A 72 18.73 0.47 11.09
CA GLN A 72 19.93 -0.35 10.94
C GLN A 72 19.89 -1.20 9.66
N ASP A 73 18.74 -1.82 9.35
CA ASP A 73 18.58 -2.62 8.14
C ASP A 73 18.60 -1.74 6.89
N ILE A 74 17.98 -0.56 7.00
CA ILE A 74 18.04 0.46 5.96
C ILE A 74 19.50 0.87 5.71
N ALA A 75 20.21 1.27 6.76
CA ALA A 75 21.61 1.68 6.70
C ALA A 75 22.50 0.60 6.06
N ARG A 76 22.30 -0.67 6.45
CA ARG A 76 23.03 -1.83 5.90
C ARG A 76 22.78 -2.00 4.41
N ARG A 77 21.52 -1.91 3.95
CA ARG A 77 21.18 -2.06 2.53
C ARG A 77 21.79 -0.96 1.65
N PHE A 78 21.81 0.28 2.14
CA PHE A 78 22.35 1.43 1.40
C PHE A 78 23.85 1.66 1.62
N GLY A 79 24.54 0.81 2.39
CA GLY A 79 25.98 0.94 2.65
C GLY A 79 26.35 2.25 3.35
N CYS A 80 25.49 2.77 4.23
CA CYS A 80 25.72 4.04 4.92
C CYS A 80 25.42 3.93 6.41
N CYS A 81 25.77 4.95 7.20
CA CYS A 81 25.40 4.98 8.61
C CYS A 81 23.94 5.42 8.81
N ARG A 82 23.35 5.01 9.95
CA ARG A 82 21.95 5.32 10.35
C ARG A 82 21.57 6.79 10.16
N THR A 83 22.41 7.71 10.62
CA THR A 83 22.13 9.16 10.55
C THR A 83 22.15 9.69 9.12
N THR A 84 22.92 9.08 8.22
CA THR A 84 22.92 9.40 6.80
C THR A 84 21.66 8.87 6.11
N ALA A 85 21.23 7.64 6.41
CA ALA A 85 19.96 7.10 5.93
C ALA A 85 18.77 7.99 6.35
N TRP A 86 18.73 8.39 7.63
CA TRP A 86 17.69 9.29 8.15
C TRP A 86 17.68 10.65 7.46
N ARG A 87 18.85 11.28 7.27
CA ARG A 87 18.95 12.55 6.54
C ARG A 87 18.53 12.42 5.07
N ARG A 88 18.91 11.33 4.40
CA ARG A 88 18.49 11.05 3.01
C ARG A 88 16.97 10.90 2.91
N TRP A 89 16.36 10.20 3.88
CA TRP A 89 14.91 10.06 3.95
C TRP A 89 14.21 11.40 4.16
N GLN A 90 14.71 12.24 5.07
CA GLN A 90 14.16 13.58 5.29
C GLN A 90 14.27 14.46 4.04
N LYS A 91 15.39 14.40 3.31
CA LYS A 91 15.54 15.10 2.02
C LYS A 91 14.55 14.60 0.96
N ALA A 92 14.33 13.29 0.90
CA ALA A 92 13.36 12.70 -0.02
C ALA A 92 11.93 13.19 0.27
N LEU A 93 11.54 13.24 1.55
CA LEU A 93 10.24 13.81 1.96
C LEU A 93 10.14 15.32 1.66
N GLN A 94 11.22 16.07 1.89
CA GLN A 94 11.24 17.49 1.57
C GLN A 94 10.99 17.72 0.09
N ARG A 95 11.63 16.94 -0.80
CA ARG A 95 11.40 17.02 -2.25
C ARG A 95 9.94 16.79 -2.60
N VAL A 96 9.29 15.79 -2.01
CA VAL A 96 7.86 15.54 -2.23
C VAL A 96 7.01 16.72 -1.77
N ALA A 97 7.33 17.30 -0.61
CA ALA A 97 6.64 18.48 -0.12
C ALA A 97 6.82 19.69 -1.04
N ASP A 98 8.03 19.90 -1.56
CA ASP A 98 8.34 21.01 -2.47
C ASP A 98 7.54 20.89 -3.78
N GLU A 99 7.49 19.70 -4.38
CA GLU A 99 6.68 19.44 -5.58
C GLU A 99 5.18 19.62 -5.32
N LEU A 100 4.68 19.18 -4.16
CA LEU A 100 3.29 19.37 -3.78
C LEU A 100 2.92 20.83 -3.57
N HIS A 101 3.83 21.65 -3.04
CA HIS A 101 3.61 23.08 -2.90
C HIS A 101 3.75 23.80 -4.24
N GLY A 102 4.74 23.43 -5.06
CA GLY A 102 4.95 23.97 -6.41
C GLY A 102 3.73 23.81 -7.30
N GLY A 103 3.19 22.59 -7.42
CA GLY A 103 1.99 22.33 -8.22
C GLY A 103 0.72 23.04 -7.71
N LYS A 104 0.63 23.31 -6.40
CA LYS A 104 -0.46 24.12 -5.82
C LYS A 104 -0.37 25.58 -6.25
N HIS A 105 0.84 26.15 -6.33
CA HIS A 105 1.04 27.53 -6.78
C HIS A 105 0.64 27.71 -8.25
N GLU A 106 1.00 26.78 -9.13
CA GLU A 106 0.61 26.81 -10.55
C GLU A 106 -0.91 26.68 -10.75
N THR A 107 -1.56 25.76 -10.01
CA THR A 107 -3.02 25.55 -10.09
C THR A 107 -3.82 26.75 -9.59
N ASN A 108 -3.32 27.46 -8.57
CA ASN A 108 -3.99 28.64 -8.03
C ASN A 108 -3.81 29.87 -8.94
N GLN A 109 -2.64 30.06 -9.54
CA GLN A 109 -2.39 31.15 -10.50
C GLN A 109 -3.24 31.02 -11.77
N ASN A 110 -3.44 29.80 -12.29
CA ASN A 110 -4.28 29.57 -13.47
C ASN A 110 -5.79 29.80 -13.24
N ARG A 111 -6.26 29.85 -11.99
CA ARG A 111 -7.67 30.15 -11.66
C ARG A 111 -7.97 31.64 -11.52
N VAL A 112 -6.96 32.47 -11.29
CA VAL A 112 -7.12 33.93 -11.14
C VAL A 112 -7.11 34.66 -12.51
N GLY A 113 -6.74 33.96 -13.59
CA GLY A 113 -6.54 34.54 -14.92
C GLY A 113 -7.64 34.30 -15.96
N GLN A 114 -8.82 33.80 -15.60
CA GLN A 114 -9.94 33.65 -16.55
C GLN A 114 -11.08 34.65 -16.22
N PRO A 115 -11.52 35.47 -17.19
CA PRO A 115 -12.61 36.44 -17.02
C PRO A 115 -13.99 35.81 -16.86
#